data_AF-A0A3D9UL81-F1
#
_entry.id   AF-A0A3D9UL81-F1
#
_cell.length_a   1.000
_cell.length_b   1.000
_cell.length_c   1.000
_cell.angle_alpha   90.00
_cell.angle_beta   90.00
_cell.angle_gamma   90.00
#
_symmetry.space_group_name_H-M   'P 1'
#
loop_
_entity.id
_entity.type
_entity.pdbx_description
1 polymer ?
#
loop_
_entity_poly.entity_id
_entity_poly.type
_entity_poly.pdbx_seq_one_letter_code
_entity_poly.pdbx_strand_id
1 'polypeptide(L)'
;MRWRGYTYRTMLILLASCLFSPTLWAQGEAHLLFHMGLGANGKFFVGGTLQNKGDQPVAGGYLAILPLNIKCEPQSLIVYSFDSLAPEEKKEFRIPVDIPPSSYHLMGFVAYDDMGFSLPAVDETANIIKDREPNERKACQLARGKSYS
;
A
#
# COMPACT_ATOMS: atom_id res chain seq x y z
N MET A 1 22.56 -61.06 -12.86
CA MET A 1 21.88 -60.02 -13.67
C MET A 1 20.72 -59.44 -12.88
N ARG A 2 20.88 -58.29 -12.20
CA ARG A 2 19.77 -57.63 -11.45
C ARG A 2 19.96 -56.11 -11.27
N TRP A 3 20.72 -55.46 -12.16
CA TRP A 3 21.12 -54.05 -12.04
C TRP A 3 20.39 -53.09 -12.99
N ARG A 4 19.65 -53.58 -14.00
CA ARG A 4 19.01 -52.73 -15.02
C ARG A 4 17.63 -52.17 -14.63
N GLY A 5 16.96 -52.72 -13.62
CA GLY A 5 15.61 -52.29 -13.23
C GLY A 5 15.57 -51.14 -12.21
N TYR A 6 16.65 -50.90 -11.47
CA TYR A 6 16.67 -49.93 -10.38
C TYR A 6 16.84 -48.49 -10.89
N THR A 7 17.65 -48.29 -11.94
CA THR A 7 17.92 -46.96 -12.52
C THR A 7 16.70 -46.33 -13.21
N TYR A 8 15.83 -47.14 -13.82
CA TYR A 8 14.60 -46.64 -14.46
C TYR A 8 13.57 -46.13 -13.45
N ARG A 9 13.47 -46.76 -12.28
CA ARG A 9 12.50 -46.38 -11.24
C ARG A 9 12.89 -45.09 -10.52
N THR A 10 14.17 -44.87 -10.24
CA THR A 10 14.66 -43.60 -9.65
C THR A 10 14.59 -42.44 -10.64
N MET A 11 14.87 -42.67 -11.92
CA MET A 11 14.67 -41.63 -12.95
C MET A 11 13.20 -41.22 -13.09
N LEU A 12 12.26 -42.17 -13.04
CA LEU A 12 10.83 -41.86 -13.16
C LEU A 12 10.31 -41.00 -11.99
N ILE A 13 10.81 -41.23 -10.77
CA ILE A 13 10.44 -40.46 -9.58
C ILE A 13 11.03 -39.03 -9.62
N LEU A 14 12.24 -38.86 -10.14
CA LEU A 14 12.88 -37.55 -10.33
C LEU A 14 12.23 -36.72 -11.45
N LEU A 15 11.74 -37.35 -12.52
CA LEU A 15 11.00 -36.66 -13.59
C LEU A 15 9.60 -36.22 -13.15
N ALA A 16 8.92 -36.99 -12.30
CA ALA A 16 7.59 -36.64 -11.79
C ALA A 16 7.59 -35.45 -10.81
N SER A 17 8.72 -35.16 -10.17
CA SER A 17 8.85 -34.08 -9.18
C SER A 17 9.14 -32.70 -9.79
N CYS A 18 9.44 -32.62 -11.09
CA CYS A 18 9.64 -31.34 -11.80
C CYS A 18 8.34 -30.71 -12.32
N LEU A 19 7.19 -31.37 -12.19
CA LEU A 19 5.90 -30.91 -12.74
C LEU A 19 5.06 -30.09 -11.74
N PHE A 20 5.57 -29.86 -10.53
CA PHE A 20 4.88 -29.13 -9.46
C PHE A 20 5.70 -27.93 -8.96
N SER A 21 6.36 -27.20 -9.86
CA SER A 21 6.80 -25.86 -9.52
C SER A 21 5.54 -24.99 -9.42
N PRO A 22 5.21 -24.40 -8.25
CA PRO A 22 4.20 -23.36 -8.21
C PRO A 22 4.66 -22.28 -9.18
N THR A 23 3.78 -21.87 -10.08
CA THR A 23 4.04 -20.69 -10.90
C THR A 23 4.06 -19.50 -9.96
N LEU A 24 5.24 -19.15 -9.42
CA LEU A 24 5.47 -17.81 -8.91
C LEU A 24 5.35 -16.89 -10.12
N TRP A 25 4.20 -16.25 -10.26
CA TRP A 25 4.07 -15.16 -11.19
C TRP A 25 4.84 -13.99 -10.60
N ALA A 26 5.96 -13.70 -11.25
CA ALA A 26 6.70 -12.50 -10.98
C ALA A 26 5.79 -11.30 -11.30
N GLN A 27 5.53 -10.44 -10.32
CA GLN A 27 4.62 -9.31 -10.43
C GLN A 27 5.10 -8.17 -9.51
N GLY A 28 4.86 -6.93 -9.91
CA GLY A 28 5.13 -5.77 -9.05
C GLY A 28 4.12 -5.70 -7.92
N GLU A 29 4.57 -5.29 -6.73
CA GLU A 29 3.72 -5.19 -5.53
C GLU A 29 4.01 -3.86 -4.84
N ALA A 30 3.07 -2.93 -4.88
CA ALA A 30 3.26 -1.61 -4.29
C ALA A 30 2.85 -1.63 -2.80
N HIS A 31 3.77 -1.29 -1.92
CA HIS A 31 3.52 -1.16 -0.49
C HIS A 31 3.63 0.29 -0.07
N LEU A 32 2.65 0.75 0.69
CA LEU A 32 2.71 1.97 1.45
C LEU A 32 3.18 1.62 2.86
N LEU A 33 4.47 1.83 3.14
CA LEU A 33 5.11 1.36 4.37
C LEU A 33 4.68 2.16 5.59
N PHE A 34 4.54 3.47 5.42
CA PHE A 34 4.02 4.38 6.42
C PHE A 34 3.53 5.67 5.76
N HIS A 35 2.65 6.37 6.47
CA HIS A 35 2.22 7.70 6.09
C HIS A 35 1.82 8.53 7.31
N MET A 36 2.10 9.83 7.30
CA MET A 36 1.71 10.76 8.36
C MET A 36 1.51 12.19 7.89
N GLY A 37 0.68 12.93 8.63
CA GLY A 37 0.52 14.37 8.48
C GLY A 37 1.65 15.11 9.21
N LEU A 38 2.29 16.05 8.54
CA LEU A 38 3.40 16.85 9.04
C LEU A 38 3.13 18.33 8.74
N GLY A 39 3.52 19.23 9.64
CA GLY A 39 3.34 20.66 9.43
C GLY A 39 4.29 21.51 10.23
N ALA A 40 4.87 22.52 9.57
CA ALA A 40 5.70 23.55 10.20
C ALA A 40 5.63 24.85 9.41
N ASN A 41 5.71 25.99 10.08
CA ASN A 41 5.76 27.33 9.45
C ASN A 41 4.62 27.59 8.45
N GLY A 42 3.40 27.14 8.77
CA GLY A 42 2.22 27.33 7.91
C GLY A 42 2.18 26.47 6.65
N LYS A 43 3.11 25.51 6.49
CA LYS A 43 3.09 24.52 5.39
C LYS A 43 2.78 23.14 5.94
N PHE A 44 1.79 22.48 5.36
CA PHE A 44 1.31 21.16 5.78
C PHE A 44 1.43 20.15 4.65
N PHE A 45 1.72 18.92 5.01
CA PHE A 45 1.93 17.84 4.06
C PHE A 45 1.49 16.52 4.65
N VAL A 46 1.05 15.61 3.78
CA VAL A 46 1.03 14.19 4.08
C VAL A 46 2.24 13.55 3.42
N GLY A 47 3.12 12.94 4.21
CA GLY A 47 4.32 12.29 3.71
C GLY A 47 4.36 10.82 4.09
N GLY A 48 5.18 10.05 3.39
CA GLY A 48 5.33 8.62 3.62
C GLY A 48 6.36 7.99 2.72
N THR A 49 6.41 6.65 2.75
CA THR A 49 7.31 5.87 1.89
C THR A 49 6.54 4.79 1.14
N LEU A 50 6.72 4.78 -0.16
CA LEU A 50 6.32 3.70 -1.05
C LEU A 50 7.49 2.73 -1.21
N GLN A 51 7.20 1.44 -1.35
CA GLN A 51 8.16 0.42 -1.74
C GLN A 51 7.53 -0.53 -2.75
N ASN A 52 8.27 -0.91 -3.78
CA ASN A 52 7.92 -2.10 -4.54
C ASN A 52 8.56 -3.33 -3.86
N LYS A 53 7.77 -4.25 -3.31
CA LYS A 53 8.28 -5.53 -2.76
C LYS A 53 8.11 -6.71 -3.72
N GLY A 54 7.60 -6.42 -4.91
CA GLY A 54 7.54 -7.38 -6.00
C GLY A 54 8.88 -7.51 -6.71
N ASP A 55 8.97 -8.55 -7.54
CA ASP A 55 10.14 -8.86 -8.36
C ASP A 55 10.04 -8.31 -9.80
N GLN A 56 8.93 -7.65 -10.14
CA GLN A 56 8.74 -6.87 -11.36
C GLN A 56 8.49 -5.40 -11.06
N PRO A 57 8.73 -4.48 -12.02
CA PRO A 57 8.45 -3.06 -11.83
C PRO A 57 6.96 -2.77 -11.60
N VAL A 58 6.68 -1.75 -10.80
CA VAL A 58 5.40 -1.03 -10.81
C VAL A 58 5.56 0.13 -11.80
N ALA A 59 4.64 0.31 -12.75
CA ALA A 59 4.75 1.39 -13.74
C ALA A 59 4.30 2.74 -13.17
N GLY A 60 3.35 2.70 -12.23
CA GLY A 60 2.90 3.88 -11.49
C GLY A 60 1.66 3.57 -10.66
N GLY A 61 1.03 4.63 -10.16
CA GLY A 61 -0.17 4.51 -9.37
C GLY A 61 -0.60 5.84 -8.76
N TYR A 62 -1.50 5.77 -7.79
CA TYR A 62 -1.90 6.95 -7.04
C TYR A 62 -2.29 6.65 -5.59
N LEU A 63 -2.17 7.68 -4.77
CA LEU A 63 -2.77 7.78 -3.44
C LEU A 63 -3.90 8.81 -3.48
N ALA A 64 -5.03 8.49 -2.88
CA ALA A 64 -6.12 9.42 -2.66
C ALA A 64 -6.23 9.71 -1.16
N ILE A 65 -6.05 10.96 -0.75
CA ILE A 65 -6.15 11.39 0.64
C ILE A 65 -7.29 12.38 0.83
N LEU A 66 -7.99 12.28 1.95
CA LEU A 66 -9.06 13.19 2.36
C LEU A 66 -8.64 13.90 3.65
N PRO A 67 -8.11 15.14 3.56
CA PRO A 67 -7.76 15.92 4.73
C PRO A 67 -9.01 16.28 5.54
N LEU A 68 -8.85 16.32 6.87
CA LEU A 68 -9.87 16.81 7.79
C LEU A 68 -9.37 18.09 8.47
N ASN A 69 -10.23 19.11 8.54
CA ASN A 69 -9.92 20.32 9.32
C ASN A 69 -10.08 20.08 10.82
N ILE A 70 -9.76 21.08 11.65
CA ILE A 70 -9.84 21.01 13.12
C ILE A 70 -11.23 20.68 13.69
N LYS A 71 -12.30 20.78 12.91
CA LYS A 71 -13.67 20.36 13.27
C LYS A 71 -14.02 18.96 12.74
N CYS A 72 -13.01 18.22 12.31
CA CYS A 72 -13.12 16.97 11.58
C CYS A 72 -13.99 17.05 10.32
N GLU A 73 -14.09 18.20 9.65
CA GLU A 73 -14.84 18.32 8.41
C GLU A 73 -13.97 17.91 7.22
N PRO A 74 -14.44 16.99 6.36
CA PRO A 74 -13.74 16.62 5.14
C PRO A 74 -13.48 17.84 4.26
N GLN A 75 -12.25 17.93 3.77
CA GLN A 75 -11.85 18.90 2.76
C GLN A 75 -11.93 18.27 1.36
N SER A 76 -11.43 18.97 0.35
CA SER A 76 -11.31 18.42 -1.01
C SER A 76 -10.41 17.18 -1.01
N LEU A 77 -10.84 16.14 -1.75
CA LEU A 77 -10.02 14.96 -2.00
C LEU A 77 -8.77 15.37 -2.80
N ILE A 78 -7.60 14.93 -2.36
CA ILE A 78 -6.34 15.14 -3.05
C ILE A 78 -5.87 13.80 -3.62
N VAL A 79 -5.61 13.77 -4.92
CA VAL A 79 -5.04 12.61 -5.60
C VAL A 79 -3.59 12.91 -5.95
N TYR A 80 -2.68 12.05 -5.51
CA TYR A 80 -1.26 12.14 -5.78
C TYR A 80 -0.83 10.94 -6.61
N SER A 81 -0.41 11.18 -7.84
CA SER A 81 0.18 10.16 -8.70
C SER A 81 1.64 9.94 -8.35
N PHE A 82 2.10 8.69 -8.43
CA PHE A 82 3.51 8.35 -8.32
C PHE A 82 3.99 7.61 -9.57
N ASP A 83 5.23 7.88 -9.95
CA ASP A 83 5.88 7.24 -11.10
C ASP A 83 6.36 5.82 -10.78
N SER A 84 6.97 5.18 -11.76
CA SER A 84 7.50 3.82 -11.65
C SER A 84 8.36 3.60 -10.40
N LEU A 85 8.24 2.39 -9.87
CA LEU A 85 9.09 1.84 -8.80
C LEU A 85 9.74 0.57 -9.33
N ALA A 86 11.07 0.57 -9.45
CA ALA A 86 11.84 -0.63 -9.75
C ALA A 86 11.68 -1.68 -8.62
N PRO A 87 11.94 -2.97 -8.88
CA PRO A 87 11.93 -4.00 -7.84
C PRO A 87 12.78 -3.57 -6.63
N GLU A 88 12.24 -3.76 -5.42
CA GLU A 88 12.84 -3.34 -4.13
C GLU A 88 13.06 -1.83 -3.94
N GLU A 89 12.69 -0.99 -4.91
CA GLU A 89 12.85 0.45 -4.80
C GLU A 89 11.97 1.02 -3.69
N LYS A 90 12.57 1.90 -2.89
CA LYS A 90 11.86 2.72 -1.89
C LYS A 90 11.88 4.17 -2.33
N LYS A 91 10.72 4.81 -2.33
CA LYS A 91 10.54 6.21 -2.72
C LYS A 91 9.72 6.96 -1.68
N GLU A 92 10.27 8.06 -1.18
CA GLU A 92 9.54 8.99 -0.32
C GLU A 92 8.60 9.86 -1.15
N PHE A 93 7.46 10.22 -0.58
CA PHE A 93 6.52 11.16 -1.19
C PHE A 93 6.09 12.24 -0.20
N ARG A 94 5.62 13.35 -0.74
CA ARG A 94 5.13 14.49 0.04
C ARG A 94 3.99 15.19 -0.70
N ILE A 95 2.77 15.05 -0.20
CA ILE A 95 1.55 15.63 -0.74
C ILE A 95 1.26 16.94 0.00
N PRO A 96 1.29 18.11 -0.65
CA PRO A 96 0.95 19.37 0.01
C PRO A 96 -0.54 19.41 0.40
N VAL A 97 -0.83 20.05 1.53
CA VAL A 97 -2.18 20.29 2.04
C VAL A 97 -2.30 21.77 2.43
N ASP A 98 -3.37 22.43 1.97
CA ASP A 98 -3.51 23.89 2.08
C ASP A 98 -3.85 24.39 3.49
N ILE A 99 -4.46 23.54 4.31
CA ILE A 99 -5.00 23.89 5.64
C ILE A 99 -4.33 22.98 6.67
N PRO A 100 -4.03 23.47 7.89
CA PRO A 100 -3.59 22.62 8.99
C PRO A 100 -4.55 21.44 9.15
N PRO A 101 -4.13 20.21 8.79
CA PRO A 101 -4.98 19.06 8.99
C PRO A 101 -4.95 18.71 10.47
N SER A 102 -6.11 18.47 11.09
CA SER A 102 -6.12 17.75 12.37
C SER A 102 -5.75 16.29 12.16
N SER A 103 -6.17 15.75 11.00
CA SER A 103 -5.93 14.39 10.54
C SER A 103 -6.26 14.29 9.05
N TYR A 104 -6.11 13.12 8.47
CA TYR A 104 -6.54 12.79 7.12
C TYR A 104 -6.92 11.32 7.05
N HIS A 105 -7.71 10.95 6.03
CA HIS A 105 -7.98 9.55 5.71
C HIS A 105 -7.31 9.18 4.39
N LEU A 106 -6.70 8.00 4.34
CA LEU A 106 -6.33 7.36 3.08
C LEU A 106 -7.59 6.75 2.46
N MET A 107 -8.04 7.29 1.33
CA MET A 107 -9.26 6.86 0.63
C MET A 107 -8.97 5.83 -0.46
N GLY A 108 -7.72 5.74 -0.92
CA GLY A 108 -7.31 4.78 -1.92
C GLY A 108 -5.80 4.75 -2.11
N PHE A 109 -5.28 3.57 -2.38
CA PHE A 109 -3.91 3.34 -2.81
C PHE A 109 -3.96 2.26 -3.89
N VAL A 110 -3.52 2.63 -5.10
CA VAL A 110 -3.62 1.77 -6.29
C VAL A 110 -2.31 1.83 -7.05
N ALA A 111 -1.92 0.71 -7.65
CA ALA A 111 -0.77 0.57 -8.52
C ALA A 111 -1.14 -0.18 -9.79
N TYR A 112 -0.40 0.05 -10.87
CA TYR A 112 -0.60 -0.62 -12.15
C TYR A 112 0.73 -0.94 -12.86
N ASP A 113 0.68 -1.93 -13.75
CA ASP A 113 1.81 -2.35 -14.60
C ASP A 113 1.93 -1.48 -15.86
N ASP A 114 2.93 -1.76 -16.70
CA ASP A 114 3.19 -1.01 -17.93
C ASP A 114 2.11 -1.17 -19.00
N MET A 115 1.21 -2.13 -18.84
CA MET A 115 0.02 -2.33 -19.65
C MET A 115 -1.24 -1.69 -19.04
N GLY A 116 -1.13 -1.09 -17.86
CA GLY A 116 -2.23 -0.45 -17.15
C GLY A 116 -3.15 -1.40 -16.38
N PHE A 117 -2.77 -2.66 -16.19
CA PHE A 117 -3.51 -3.59 -15.33
C PHE A 117 -3.17 -3.36 -13.86
N SER A 118 -4.16 -3.59 -12.99
CA SER A 118 -3.99 -3.42 -11.56
C SER A 118 -2.94 -4.37 -11.01
N LEU A 119 -2.03 -3.82 -10.23
CA LEU A 119 -1.10 -4.56 -9.38
C LEU A 119 -1.63 -4.58 -7.93
N PRO A 120 -1.17 -5.52 -7.08
CA PRO A 120 -1.49 -5.45 -5.67
C PRO A 120 -0.90 -4.18 -5.06
N ALA A 121 -1.71 -3.54 -4.23
CA ALA A 121 -1.36 -2.33 -3.49
C ALA A 121 -1.73 -2.52 -2.01
N VAL A 122 -0.73 -2.49 -1.12
CA VAL A 122 -0.88 -2.84 0.29
C VAL A 122 -0.51 -1.65 1.17
N ASP A 123 -1.45 -1.18 1.98
CA ASP A 123 -1.15 -0.25 3.07
C ASP A 123 -0.79 -1.03 4.33
N GLU A 124 0.50 -1.01 4.67
CA GLU A 124 1.05 -1.71 5.83
C GLU A 124 0.56 -1.13 7.17
N THR A 125 0.01 0.08 7.14
CA THR A 125 -0.51 0.78 8.33
C THR A 125 -2.02 0.64 8.52
N ALA A 126 -2.73 0.03 7.55
CA ALA A 126 -4.19 -0.04 7.54
C ALA A 126 -4.77 -0.62 8.84
N ASN A 127 -4.17 -1.69 9.38
CA ASN A 127 -4.63 -2.31 10.63
C ASN A 127 -4.45 -1.39 11.84
N ILE A 128 -3.30 -0.71 11.92
CA ILE A 128 -3.00 0.21 13.03
C ILE A 128 -3.96 1.40 13.02
N ILE A 129 -4.29 1.92 11.84
CA ILE A 129 -5.24 3.03 11.68
C ILE A 129 -6.66 2.57 12.04
N LYS A 130 -7.07 1.39 11.56
CA LYS A 130 -8.38 0.81 11.85
C LYS A 130 -8.61 0.63 13.35
N ASP A 131 -7.59 0.21 14.10
CA ASP A 131 -7.67 0.06 15.56
C ASP A 131 -7.89 1.41 16.29
N ARG A 132 -7.46 2.53 15.69
CA ARG A 132 -7.62 3.89 16.24
C ARG A 132 -8.94 4.54 15.85
N GLU A 133 -9.59 4.06 14.79
CA GLU A 133 -10.81 4.63 14.21
C GLU A 133 -11.93 4.91 15.24
N PRO A 134 -12.25 4.01 16.20
CA PRO A 134 -13.31 4.29 17.18
C PRO A 134 -13.00 5.50 18.07
N ASN A 135 -11.73 5.69 18.44
CA ASN A 135 -11.30 6.82 19.27
C ASN A 135 -11.29 8.12 18.46
N GLU A 136 -10.85 8.06 17.20
CA GLU A 136 -10.90 9.21 16.28
C GLU A 136 -12.33 9.67 16.02
N ARG A 137 -13.25 8.72 15.79
CA ARG A 137 -14.69 9.05 15.62
C ARG A 137 -15.26 9.75 16.86
N LYS A 138 -14.95 9.26 18.06
CA LYS A 138 -15.37 9.90 19.32
C LYS A 138 -14.80 11.30 19.46
N ALA A 139 -13.50 11.48 19.21
CA ALA A 139 -12.86 12.80 19.25
C ALA A 139 -13.52 13.77 18.26
N CYS A 140 -13.85 13.31 17.05
CA CYS A 140 -14.52 14.12 16.05
C CYS A 140 -15.97 14.45 16.39
N GLN A 141 -16.70 13.56 17.07
CA GLN A 141 -18.05 13.86 17.57
C GLN A 141 -18.01 14.98 18.62
N LEU A 142 -17.04 14.91 19.55
CA LEU A 142 -16.81 15.95 20.55
C LEU A 142 -16.43 17.29 19.90
N ALA A 143 -15.50 17.28 18.95
CA ALA A 143 -15.05 18.48 18.23
C ALA A 143 -16.19 19.16 17.45
N ARG A 144 -17.18 18.39 17.00
CA ARG A 144 -18.38 18.89 16.29
C ARG A 144 -19.50 19.35 17.23
N GLY A 145 -19.31 19.28 18.56
CA GLY A 145 -20.31 19.66 19.54
C GLY A 145 -21.52 18.73 19.59
N LYS A 146 -21.41 17.51 19.05
CA LYS A 146 -22.43 16.47 19.20
C LYS A 146 -22.18 15.70 20.50
N SER A 147 -22.60 16.29 21.61
CA SER A 147 -22.77 15.55 22.86
C SER A 147 -23.89 14.52 22.64
N TYR A 148 -23.62 13.25 22.90
CA TYR A 148 -24.69 12.26 23.06
C TYR A 148 -25.48 12.66 24.31
N SER A 149 -26.72 13.10 24.11
CA SER A 149 -27.80 12.99 25.09
C SER A 149 -28.38 11.58 25.03
#